data_AF-A0A7X2PJ63-F1
#
_entry.id   AF-A0A7X2PJ63-F1
#
_cell.length_a   1.000
_cell.length_b   1.000
_cell.length_c   1.000
_cell.angle_alpha   90.00
_cell.angle_beta   90.00
_cell.angle_gamma   90.00
#
_symmetry.space_group_name_H-M   'P 1'
#
loop_
_entity.id
_entity.type
_entity.pdbx_description
1 polymer ?
#
loop_
_entity_poly.entity_id
_entity_poly.type
_entity_poly.pdbx_seq_one_letter_code
_entity_poly.pdbx_strand_id
1 'polypeptide(L)'
;MAGYFDPSFFVLPPLGSYGNSGRNSIIGPGNYNLDFALFKRLPVRESWQLQYRLEMFNGLNHANLGSPRSNISAARVGQIDTTSGPRIIQMGLRMTF
;
A
#
# COMPACT_ATOMS: atom_id res chain seq x y z
N MET A 1 8.68 21.87 -7.81
CA MET A 1 8.11 20.84 -6.90
C MET A 1 9.26 19.96 -6.47
N ALA A 2 9.63 19.96 -5.18
CA ALA A 2 10.75 19.17 -4.68
C ALA A 2 10.44 17.67 -4.78
N GLY A 3 11.37 16.88 -5.30
CA GLY A 3 11.28 15.42 -5.33
C GLY A 3 11.55 14.81 -3.95
N TYR A 4 11.13 13.58 -3.74
CA TYR A 4 11.41 12.76 -2.56
C TYR A 4 12.92 12.55 -2.34
N PHE A 5 13.70 12.48 -3.43
CA PHE A 5 15.15 12.57 -3.39
C PHE A 5 15.66 13.42 -4.56
N ASP A 6 16.88 13.94 -4.45
CA ASP A 6 17.53 14.71 -5.51
C ASP A 6 18.26 13.79 -6.50
N PRO A 7 17.85 13.73 -7.78
CA PRO A 7 18.50 12.89 -8.78
C PRO A 7 19.90 13.40 -9.19
N SER A 8 20.27 14.65 -8.86
CA SER A 8 21.56 15.24 -9.25
C SER A 8 22.78 14.51 -8.67
N PHE A 9 22.59 13.74 -7.59
CA PHE A 9 23.62 12.89 -6.99
C PHE A 9 23.90 11.60 -7.76
N PHE A 10 23.14 11.33 -8.83
CA PHE A 10 23.27 10.13 -9.63
C PHE A 10 23.58 10.48 -11.08
N VAL A 11 24.48 9.69 -11.69
CA VAL A 11 24.82 9.78 -13.10
C VAL A 11 24.73 8.40 -13.74
N LEU A 12 24.35 8.37 -15.01
CA LEU A 12 24.30 7.12 -15.76
C LEU A 12 25.75 6.62 -15.97
N PRO A 13 26.07 5.36 -15.62
CA PRO A 13 27.39 4.82 -15.88
C PRO A 13 27.62 4.70 -17.41
N PRO A 14 28.89 4.76 -17.86
CA PRO A 14 29.23 4.49 -19.24
C PRO A 14 28.65 3.17 -19.76
N LEU A 15 28.36 3.09 -21.06
CA LEU A 15 27.84 1.86 -21.66
C LEU A 15 28.82 0.70 -21.44
N GLY A 16 28.28 -0.42 -20.92
CA GLY A 16 29.07 -1.60 -20.60
C GLY A 16 29.78 -1.57 -19.25
N SER A 17 29.57 -0.55 -18.41
CA SER A 17 30.11 -0.51 -17.05
C SER A 17 29.02 -0.57 -15.97
N TYR A 18 29.41 -1.02 -14.78
CA TYR A 18 28.55 -0.99 -13.59
C TYR A 18 28.68 0.36 -12.88
N GLY A 19 27.57 0.84 -12.29
CA GLY A 19 27.57 2.00 -11.41
C GLY A 19 28.11 1.68 -10.00
N ASN A 20 28.28 2.71 -9.18
CA ASN A 20 28.79 2.62 -7.80
C ASN A 20 27.71 2.87 -6.73
N SER A 21 26.43 3.00 -7.11
CA SER A 21 25.35 3.20 -6.15
C SER A 21 25.22 1.98 -5.24
N GLY A 22 25.24 2.20 -3.93
CA GLY A 22 24.95 1.17 -2.94
C GLY A 22 23.55 0.58 -3.12
N ARG A 23 23.40 -0.70 -2.76
CA ARG A 23 22.09 -1.34 -2.67
C ARG A 23 21.26 -0.67 -1.58
N ASN A 24 19.97 -0.46 -1.82
CA ASN A 24 19.04 0.20 -0.88
C ASN A 24 19.46 1.63 -0.47
N SER A 25 20.15 2.36 -1.35
CA SER A 25 20.55 3.76 -1.10
C SER A 25 19.38 4.75 -1.02
N ILE A 26 18.22 4.39 -1.58
CA ILE A 26 16.98 5.19 -1.53
C ILE A 26 15.95 4.42 -0.69
N ILE A 27 15.57 5.00 0.45
CA ILE A 27 14.57 4.44 1.36
C ILE A 27 13.24 5.14 1.09
N GLY A 28 12.23 4.39 0.67
CA GLY A 28 10.89 4.91 0.40
C GLY A 28 10.15 5.36 1.68
N PRO A 29 8.99 6.01 1.53
CA PRO A 29 8.18 6.43 2.66
C PRO A 29 7.71 5.24 3.50
N GLY A 30 7.44 5.49 4.77
CA GLY A 30 6.88 4.49 5.67
C GLY A 30 5.45 4.08 5.25
N ASN A 31 5.05 2.88 5.65
CA ASN A 31 3.70 2.37 5.50
C ASN A 31 3.02 2.26 6.86
N TYR A 32 1.81 2.78 6.96
CA TYR A 32 0.91 2.62 8.09
C TYR A 32 -0.46 2.17 7.59
N ASN A 33 -0.82 0.93 7.95
CA ASN A 33 -2.09 0.33 7.57
C ASN A 33 -2.77 -0.29 8.80
N LEU A 34 -4.08 -0.08 8.91
CA LEU A 34 -4.90 -0.64 9.97
C LEU A 34 -6.15 -1.28 9.36
N ASP A 35 -6.28 -2.59 9.52
CA ASP A 35 -7.41 -3.37 9.04
C ASP A 35 -8.31 -3.81 10.21
N PHE A 36 -9.61 -3.83 9.98
CA PHE A 36 -10.61 -4.22 10.98
C PHE A 36 -11.53 -5.31 10.45
N ALA A 37 -11.92 -6.22 11.33
CA ALA A 37 -12.97 -7.18 11.03
C ALA A 37 -13.86 -7.40 12.27
N LEU A 38 -15.17 -7.34 12.06
CA LEU A 38 -16.20 -7.56 13.07
C LEU A 38 -17.11 -8.70 12.62
N PHE A 39 -17.24 -9.70 13.49
CA PHE A 39 -18.11 -10.85 13.26
C PHE A 39 -19.13 -10.94 14.39
N LYS A 40 -20.42 -10.95 14.05
CA LYS A 40 -21.50 -11.12 15.02
C LYS A 40 -22.38 -12.30 14.63
N ARG A 41 -22.58 -13.23 15.55
CA ARG A 41 -23.53 -14.33 15.42
C ARG A 41 -24.82 -13.95 16.13
N LEU A 42 -25.93 -14.10 15.42
CA LEU A 42 -27.28 -13.81 15.87
C LEU A 42 -28.06 -15.13 15.86
N PRO A 43 -28.45 -15.66 17.02
CA PRO A 43 -29.37 -16.80 17.06
C PRO A 43 -30.74 -16.32 16.55
N VAL A 44 -31.27 -17.00 15.53
CA VAL A 44 -32.58 -16.66 14.94
C VAL A 44 -33.65 -17.61 15.49
N ARG A 45 -33.38 -18.93 15.46
CA ARG A 45 -34.18 -20.01 16.05
C ARG A 45 -33.24 -21.13 16.50
N GLU A 46 -33.75 -22.17 17.15
CA GLU A 46 -32.96 -23.26 17.77
C GLU A 46 -31.83 -23.79 16.88
N SER A 47 -32.13 -24.14 15.62
CA SER A 47 -31.15 -24.65 14.65
C SER A 47 -30.57 -23.54 13.75
N TRP A 48 -31.17 -22.35 13.73
CA TRP A 48 -30.86 -21.31 12.74
C TRP A 48 -29.95 -20.23 13.33
N GLN A 49 -28.79 -20.03 12.70
CA GLN A 49 -27.83 -19.01 13.08
C GLN A 49 -27.49 -18.10 11.89
N LEU A 50 -27.55 -16.80 12.13
CA LEU A 50 -27.12 -15.77 11.18
C LEU A 50 -25.77 -15.21 11.62
N GLN A 51 -24.80 -15.14 10.72
CA GLN A 51 -23.52 -14.49 10.95
C GLN A 51 -23.42 -13.25 10.07
N TYR A 52 -23.31 -12.09 10.72
CA TYR A 52 -22.93 -10.83 10.09
C TYR A 52 -21.41 -10.65 10.14
N ARG A 53 -20.84 -10.21 9.03
CA ARG A 53 -19.42 -9.94 8.84
C ARG A 53 -19.26 -8.54 8.29
N LEU A 54 -18.41 -7.74 8.92
CA LEU A 54 -17.99 -6.43 8.45
C LEU A 54 -16.47 -6.40 8.43
N GLU A 55 -15.89 -6.12 7.29
CA GLU A 55 -14.45 -6.06 7.08
C GLU A 55 -14.08 -4.69 6.50
N MET A 56 -13.04 -4.06 7.04
CA MET A 56 -12.53 -2.78 6.57
C MET A 56 -11.03 -2.90 6.35
N PHE A 57 -10.59 -2.79 5.10
CA PHE A 57 -9.18 -2.69 4.74
C PHE A 57 -8.79 -1.21 4.65
N ASN A 58 -7.61 -0.85 5.15
CA ASN A 58 -7.21 0.55 5.32
C ASN A 58 -8.30 1.36 6.06
N GLY A 59 -8.72 0.88 7.23
CA GLY A 59 -9.83 1.43 8.02
C GLY A 59 -9.68 2.91 8.37
N LEU A 60 -8.45 3.36 8.62
CA LEU A 60 -8.12 4.77 8.87
C LEU A 60 -8.02 5.61 7.59
N ASN A 61 -8.11 4.99 6.41
CA ASN A 61 -7.96 5.62 5.10
C ASN A 61 -6.64 6.41 4.99
N HIS A 62 -5.56 5.87 5.54
CA HIS A 62 -4.23 6.46 5.45
C HIS A 62 -3.65 6.23 4.04
N ALA A 63 -3.13 7.29 3.42
CA ALA A 63 -2.53 7.20 2.10
C ALA A 63 -1.10 6.65 2.23
N ASN A 64 -0.92 5.37 1.91
CA ASN A 64 0.41 4.77 1.88
C ASN A 64 1.03 4.99 0.50
N LEU A 65 1.96 5.93 0.43
CA LEU A 65 2.68 6.25 -0.79
C LEU A 65 3.52 5.06 -1.26
N GLY A 66 3.63 4.89 -2.58
CA GLY A 66 4.49 3.89 -3.19
C GLY A 66 5.96 4.29 -3.18
N SER A 67 6.77 3.56 -3.94
CA SER A 67 8.20 3.86 -4.06
C SER A 67 8.45 5.08 -4.97
N PRO A 68 9.47 5.91 -4.66
CA PRO A 68 9.90 6.96 -5.56
C PRO A 68 10.49 6.36 -6.83
N ARG A 69 10.31 7.04 -7.97
CA ARG A 69 10.94 6.63 -9.22
C ARG A 69 12.46 6.72 -9.11
N SER A 70 13.12 5.57 -9.17
CA SER A 70 14.57 5.43 -9.04
C SER A 70 15.31 5.27 -10.37
N ASN A 71 14.59 5.10 -11.49
CA ASN A 71 15.23 5.04 -12.79
C ASN A 71 15.70 6.43 -13.24
N ILE A 72 17.00 6.70 -13.14
CA ILE A 72 17.61 7.99 -13.45
C ILE A 72 17.55 8.38 -14.93
N SER A 73 17.30 7.44 -15.85
CA SER A 73 17.14 7.72 -17.29
C SER A 73 15.70 8.03 -17.70
N ALA A 74 14.75 7.96 -16.77
CA ALA A 74 13.33 8.20 -17.03
C ALA A 74 12.88 9.61 -16.59
N ALA A 75 11.67 10.02 -17.00
CA ALA A 75 11.06 11.24 -16.49
C ALA A 75 10.61 11.10 -15.03
N ARG A 76 10.51 12.23 -14.31
CA ARG A 76 9.98 12.32 -12.94
C ARG A 76 10.77 11.49 -11.90
N VAL A 77 12.08 11.35 -12.10
CA VAL A 77 12.98 10.77 -11.11
C VAL A 77 12.81 11.48 -9.76
N GLY A 78 12.79 10.72 -8.68
CA GLY A 78 12.56 11.26 -7.35
C GLY A 78 11.11 11.62 -7.03
N GLN A 79 10.15 11.51 -7.96
CA GLN A 79 8.73 11.70 -7.64
C GLN A 79 8.08 10.39 -7.21
N ILE A 80 7.09 10.48 -6.32
CA ILE A 80 6.16 9.40 -6.01
C ILE A 80 4.81 9.75 -6.62
N ASP A 81 4.34 8.94 -7.56
CA ASP A 81 3.07 9.11 -8.26
C ASP A 81 2.13 7.92 -8.07
N THR A 82 2.45 7.04 -7.13
CA THR A 82 1.66 5.86 -6.77
C THR A 82 1.30 5.88 -5.29
N THR A 83 0.17 5.27 -4.98
CA THR A 83 -0.32 5.07 -3.61
C THR A 83 -0.96 3.68 -3.52
N SER A 84 -0.97 3.11 -2.32
CA SER A 84 -1.73 1.91 -2.02
C SER A 84 -3.23 2.14 -2.25
N GLY A 85 -3.99 1.04 -2.27
CA GLY A 85 -5.44 1.09 -2.35
C GLY A 85 -6.08 1.97 -1.26
N PRO A 86 -7.21 2.62 -1.58
CA PRO A 86 -7.99 3.37 -0.61
C PRO A 86 -8.68 2.43 0.39
N ARG A 87 -9.40 2.99 1.36
CA ARG A 87 -10.25 2.21 2.25
C ARG A 87 -11.27 1.38 1.49
N ILE A 88 -11.34 0.09 1.80
CA ILE A 88 -12.35 -0.84 1.28
C ILE A 88 -13.18 -1.35 2.44
N ILE A 89 -14.51 -1.29 2.31
CA ILE A 89 -15.44 -1.83 3.30
C ILE A 89 -16.25 -2.93 2.63
N GLN A 90 -16.29 -4.11 3.25
CA GLN A 90 -17.01 -5.27 2.78
C GLN A 90 -17.93 -5.80 3.87
N MET A 91 -19.11 -6.26 3.45
CA MET A 91 -20.12 -6.80 4.33
C MET A 91 -20.57 -8.15 3.82
N GLY A 92 -20.77 -9.09 4.74
CA GLY A 92 -21.19 -10.45 4.42
C GLY A 92 -22.23 -10.96 5.40
N LEU A 93 -23.21 -11.70 4.87
CA LEU A 93 -24.19 -12.43 5.66
C LEU A 93 -24.06 -13.92 5.33
N ARG A 94 -23.98 -14.75 6.37
CA ARG A 94 -24.02 -16.21 6.24
C ARG A 94 -25.11 -16.76 7.14
N MET A 95 -25.95 -17.62 6.60
CA MET A 95 -26.97 -18.35 7.36
C MET A 95 -26.59 -19.82 7.43
N THR A 96 -26.78 -20.42 8.61
CA THR A 96 -26.62 -21.86 8.85
C THR A 96 -27.87 -22.40 9.54
N PHE A 97 -28.29 -23.60 9.17
CA PHE A 97 -29.50 -24.28 9.61
C PHE A 97 -29.20 -25.73 10.00
#